data_AF-A0A7W2F676-F1
#
_entry.id   AF-A0A7W2F676-F1
#
_cell.length_a   1.000
_cell.length_b   1.000
_cell.length_c   1.000
_cell.angle_alpha   90.00
_cell.angle_beta   90.00
_cell.angle_gamma   90.00
#
_symmetry.space_group_name_H-M   'P 1'
#
loop_
_entity.id
_entity.type
_entity.pdbx_description
1 polymer ?
#
loop_
_entity_poly.entity_id
_entity_poly.type
_entity_poly.pdbx_seq_one_letter_code
_entity_poly.pdbx_strand_id
1 'polypeptide(L)'
;MYPMLWFWSPQLHFPWSGGVAQQIGLDRFFDAIPPKAGDGEIEHKAFDVASYGRQLGWISEILLDLAATHPPKSDDGRKALARLTEANRKIQQLKPDRGTDGHAMTAQDIEDAIVKLRGRDGEQFRQLGERLPPLLLQSGA
;
A
#
# COMPACT_ATOMS: atom_id res chain seq x y z
N MET A 1 -14.30 2.13 -36.10
CA MET A 1 -13.89 2.52 -34.73
C MET A 1 -13.14 1.35 -34.13
N TYR A 2 -11.82 1.44 -33.99
CA TYR A 2 -10.97 0.35 -33.50
C TYR A 2 -10.73 0.49 -31.99
N PRO A 3 -11.28 -0.38 -31.14
CA PRO A 3 -11.11 -0.31 -29.68
C PRO A 3 -9.85 -1.05 -29.19
N MET A 4 -8.87 -1.27 -30.08
CA MET A 4 -7.84 -2.31 -29.91
C MET A 4 -6.44 -1.76 -29.56
N LEU A 5 -6.34 -0.50 -29.12
CA LEU A 5 -5.07 0.13 -28.74
C LEU A 5 -4.87 0.31 -27.23
N TRP A 6 -5.86 -0.01 -26.38
CA TRP A 6 -5.73 0.18 -24.93
C TRP A 6 -5.02 -0.99 -24.21
N PHE A 7 -4.93 -2.17 -24.82
CA PHE A 7 -4.29 -3.35 -24.21
C PHE A 7 -2.81 -3.54 -24.60
N TRP A 8 -2.24 -2.62 -25.37
CA TRP A 8 -0.85 -2.73 -25.82
C TRP A 8 0.09 -1.96 -24.88
N SER A 9 0.68 -2.69 -23.94
CA SER A 9 1.76 -2.20 -23.06
C SER A 9 3.02 -3.06 -23.27
N PRO A 10 3.74 -2.90 -24.39
CA PRO A 10 4.91 -3.72 -24.70
C PRO A 10 6.00 -3.46 -23.66
N GLN A 11 6.30 -4.46 -22.85
CA GLN A 11 7.44 -4.42 -21.95
C GLN A 11 8.69 -4.78 -22.76
N LEU A 12 9.37 -3.76 -23.31
CA LEU A 12 10.65 -3.94 -24.00
C LEU A 12 11.75 -4.11 -22.96
N HIS A 13 12.27 -5.33 -22.84
CA HIS A 13 13.42 -5.64 -21.99
C HIS A 13 14.68 -5.69 -22.84
N PHE A 14 15.64 -4.81 -22.58
CA PHE A 14 16.96 -4.89 -23.19
C PHE A 14 17.85 -5.83 -22.37
N PRO A 15 18.78 -6.58 -23.00
CA PRO A 15 19.58 -7.62 -22.33
C PRO A 15 20.47 -7.12 -21.18
N TRP A 16 20.64 -5.79 -21.02
CA TRP A 16 21.32 -5.15 -19.89
C TRP A 16 20.42 -4.26 -19.02
N SER A 17 19.13 -4.14 -19.33
CA SER A 17 18.17 -3.50 -18.43
C SER A 17 17.81 -4.53 -17.37
N GLY A 18 18.44 -4.47 -16.19
CA GLY A 18 17.96 -5.20 -15.03
C GLY A 18 16.45 -4.96 -14.84
N GLY A 19 15.76 -5.89 -14.15
CA GLY A 19 14.31 -5.84 -14.01
C GLY A 19 13.82 -4.45 -13.60
N VAL A 20 13.21 -3.72 -14.53
CA VAL A 20 12.57 -2.43 -14.25
C VAL A 20 11.27 -2.77 -13.52
N ALA A 21 11.37 -3.04 -12.23
CA ALA A 21 10.23 -2.91 -11.34
C ALA A 21 9.89 -1.42 -11.34
N GLN A 22 8.84 -1.04 -12.07
CA GLN A 22 8.38 0.35 -12.10
C GLN A 22 7.90 0.71 -10.69
N GLN A 23 8.79 1.31 -9.91
CA GLN A 23 8.46 1.86 -8.61
C GLN A 23 7.74 3.19 -8.83
N ILE A 24 6.41 3.13 -8.92
CA ILE A 24 5.58 4.32 -8.88
C ILE A 24 5.70 4.88 -7.46
N GLY A 25 6.51 5.93 -7.29
CA GLY A 25 6.49 6.70 -6.05
C GLY A 25 5.10 7.31 -5.91
N LEU A 26 4.41 7.00 -4.81
CA LEU A 26 3.05 7.49 -4.56
C LEU A 26 3.00 9.03 -4.54
N ASP A 27 4.08 9.68 -4.10
CA ASP A 27 4.23 11.14 -4.16
C ASP A 27 4.03 11.67 -5.58
N ARG A 28 4.69 11.05 -6.58
CA ARG A 28 4.53 11.43 -8.00
C ARG A 28 3.15 11.11 -8.56
N PHE A 29 2.41 10.21 -7.94
CA PHE A 29 1.03 9.91 -8.32
C PHE A 29 0.09 11.03 -7.86
N PHE A 30 0.23 11.49 -6.60
CA PHE A 30 -0.58 12.58 -6.07
C PHE A 30 -0.21 13.94 -6.67
N ASP A 31 1.09 14.20 -6.91
CA ASP A 31 1.56 15.41 -7.59
C ASP A 31 1.11 15.50 -9.06
N ALA A 32 0.76 14.37 -9.68
CA ALA A 32 0.28 14.30 -11.06
C ALA A 32 -1.23 14.58 -11.18
N ILE A 33 -1.94 14.77 -10.07
CA ILE A 33 -3.38 15.07 -10.09
C ILE A 33 -3.56 16.52 -10.58
N PRO A 34 -4.23 16.73 -11.73
CA PRO A 34 -4.41 18.08 -12.24
C PRO A 34 -5.31 18.88 -11.29
N PRO A 35 -5.02 20.17 -11.02
CA PRO A 35 -5.76 20.99 -10.03
C PRO A 35 -7.27 21.10 -10.26
N LYS A 36 -7.72 20.82 -11.49
CA LYS A 36 -9.13 20.78 -11.88
C LYS A 36 -9.86 19.48 -11.49
N ALA A 37 -9.13 18.43 -11.12
CA ALA A 37 -9.64 17.12 -10.74
C ALA A 37 -9.61 16.90 -9.22
N GLY A 38 -8.70 17.59 -8.52
CA GLY A 38 -8.52 17.49 -7.08
C GLY A 38 -7.28 18.25 -6.61
N ASP A 39 -7.05 18.24 -5.30
CA ASP A 39 -5.84 18.77 -4.67
C ASP A 39 -4.97 17.60 -4.22
N GLY A 40 -3.81 17.43 -4.87
CA GLY A 40 -2.91 16.30 -4.62
C GLY A 40 -2.39 16.24 -3.18
N GLU A 41 -2.16 17.37 -2.51
CA GLU A 41 -1.74 17.35 -1.11
C GLU A 41 -2.86 16.88 -0.18
N ILE A 42 -4.10 17.32 -0.44
CA ILE A 42 -5.27 16.89 0.33
C ILE A 42 -5.51 15.41 0.11
N GLU A 43 -5.39 14.93 -1.13
CA GLU A 43 -5.56 13.51 -1.47
C GLU A 43 -4.48 12.63 -0.85
N HIS A 44 -3.21 13.09 -0.81
CA HIS A 44 -2.14 12.38 -0.11
C HIS A 44 -2.46 12.27 1.39
N LYS A 45 -2.81 13.39 2.04
CA LYS A 45 -3.16 13.42 3.48
C LYS A 45 -4.37 12.53 3.76
N ALA A 46 -5.37 12.51 2.89
CA ALA A 46 -6.54 11.64 3.01
C ALA A 46 -6.17 10.15 2.85
N PHE A 47 -5.27 9.84 1.92
CA PHE A 47 -4.76 8.47 1.72
C PHE A 47 -3.99 7.95 2.93
N ASP A 48 -3.21 8.82 3.59
CA ASP A 48 -2.49 8.48 4.83
C ASP A 48 -3.45 8.13 5.99
N VAL A 49 -4.56 8.86 6.11
CA VAL A 49 -5.61 8.59 7.11
C VAL A 49 -6.26 7.24 6.84
N ALA A 50 -6.72 7.01 5.61
CA ALA A 50 -7.32 5.75 5.20
C ALA A 50 -7.11 5.50 3.71
N SER A 51 -6.19 4.57 3.41
CA SER A 51 -6.03 4.11 2.03
C SER A 51 -7.33 3.49 1.51
N TYR A 52 -7.55 3.53 0.20
CA TYR A 52 -8.74 2.95 -0.43
C TYR A 52 -8.98 1.48 -0.03
N GLY A 53 -7.89 0.70 0.14
CA GLY A 53 -7.98 -0.67 0.63
C GLY A 53 -8.51 -0.75 2.08
N ARG A 54 -8.12 0.19 2.95
CA ARG A 54 -8.62 0.28 4.33
C ARG A 54 -10.10 0.66 4.36
N GLN A 55 -10.50 1.65 3.55
CA GLN A 55 -11.89 2.07 3.43
C GLN A 55 -12.80 0.92 2.95
N LEU A 56 -12.39 0.20 1.91
CA LEU A 56 -13.11 -0.99 1.42
C LEU A 56 -13.15 -2.11 2.47
N GLY A 57 -12.08 -2.28 3.25
CA GLY A 57 -12.04 -3.20 4.39
C GLY A 57 -13.14 -2.89 5.40
N TRP A 58 -13.22 -1.65 5.88
CA TRP A 58 -14.24 -1.22 6.85
C TRP A 58 -15.67 -1.41 6.33
N ILE A 59 -15.92 -1.04 5.07
CA ILE A 59 -17.24 -1.23 4.45
C ILE A 59 -17.58 -2.72 4.38
N SER A 60 -16.61 -3.57 4.00
CA SER A 60 -16.80 -5.02 3.91
C SER A 60 -17.12 -5.64 5.26
N GLU A 61 -16.42 -5.21 6.32
CA GLU A 61 -16.63 -5.67 7.69
C GLU A 61 -18.05 -5.34 8.17
N ILE A 62 -18.49 -4.08 8.01
CA ILE A 62 -19.85 -3.65 8.38
C ILE A 62 -20.91 -4.40 7.56
N LEU A 63 -20.71 -4.59 6.26
CA LEU A 63 -21.67 -5.30 5.41
C LEU A 63 -21.80 -6.78 5.77
N LEU A 64 -20.70 -7.43 6.13
CA LEU A 64 -20.71 -8.83 6.56
C LEU A 64 -21.42 -8.99 7.92
N ASP A 65 -21.17 -8.09 8.86
CA ASP A 65 -21.87 -8.06 10.16
C ASP A 65 -23.37 -7.84 9.98
N LEU A 66 -23.76 -6.84 9.18
CA LEU A 66 -25.16 -6.57 8.86
C LEU A 66 -25.83 -7.78 8.19
N ALA A 67 -25.15 -8.44 7.26
CA ALA A 67 -25.68 -9.61 6.56
C ALA A 67 -25.83 -10.85 7.44
N ALA A 68 -25.08 -10.95 8.55
CA ALA A 68 -25.26 -12.01 9.54
C ALA A 68 -26.61 -11.88 10.25
N THR A 69 -27.08 -10.65 10.50
CA THR A 69 -28.38 -10.37 11.12
C THR A 69 -29.51 -10.27 10.09
N HIS A 70 -29.22 -9.74 8.91
CA HIS A 70 -30.17 -9.48 7.84
C HIS A 70 -29.68 -10.09 6.52
N PRO A 71 -29.78 -11.42 6.36
CA PRO A 71 -29.29 -12.08 5.16
C PRO A 71 -30.08 -11.64 3.90
N PRO A 72 -29.40 -11.49 2.75
CA PRO A 72 -30.07 -11.10 1.50
C PRO A 72 -31.16 -12.10 1.08
N LYS A 73 -32.31 -11.57 0.68
CA LYS A 73 -33.48 -12.38 0.28
C LYS A 73 -33.41 -12.89 -1.16
N SER A 74 -32.73 -12.17 -2.05
CA SER A 74 -32.56 -12.58 -3.45
C SER A 74 -31.42 -13.59 -3.62
N ASP A 75 -31.52 -14.44 -4.64
CA ASP A 75 -30.45 -15.37 -5.01
C ASP A 75 -29.15 -14.65 -5.36
N ASP A 76 -29.24 -13.54 -6.10
CA ASP A 76 -28.07 -12.75 -6.47
C ASP A 76 -27.41 -12.10 -5.24
N GLY A 77 -28.22 -11.66 -4.27
CA GLY A 77 -27.75 -11.15 -2.99
C GLY A 77 -26.99 -12.22 -2.20
N ARG A 78 -27.51 -13.45 -2.12
CA ARG A 78 -26.82 -14.58 -1.48
C ARG A 78 -25.50 -14.92 -2.17
N LYS A 79 -25.48 -14.93 -3.51
CA LYS A 79 -24.24 -15.15 -4.29
C LYS A 79 -23.24 -14.03 -4.09
N ALA A 80 -23.69 -12.79 -3.97
CA ALA A 80 -22.82 -11.64 -3.69
C ALA A 80 -22.23 -11.73 -2.29
N LEU A 81 -23.04 -12.06 -1.28
CA LEU A 81 -22.57 -12.29 0.09
C LEU A 81 -21.54 -13.41 0.15
N ALA A 82 -21.79 -14.56 -0.49
CA ALA A 82 -20.84 -15.66 -0.54
C ALA A 82 -19.47 -15.24 -1.14
N ARG A 83 -19.49 -14.45 -2.22
CA ARG A 83 -18.27 -13.90 -2.82
C ARG A 83 -17.55 -12.93 -1.89
N LEU A 84 -18.29 -12.05 -1.21
CA LEU A 84 -17.73 -11.08 -0.27
C LEU A 84 -17.08 -11.80 0.93
N THR A 85 -17.75 -12.80 1.49
CA THR A 85 -17.22 -13.61 2.60
C THR A 85 -15.93 -14.33 2.20
N GLU A 86 -15.93 -14.96 1.02
CA GLU A 86 -14.74 -15.67 0.53
C GLU A 86 -13.57 -14.72 0.22
N ALA A 87 -13.86 -13.56 -0.39
CA ALA A 87 -12.86 -12.54 -0.65
C ALA A 87 -12.26 -12.01 0.66
N ASN A 88 -13.10 -11.66 1.65
CA ASN A 88 -12.64 -11.20 2.95
C ASN A 88 -11.77 -12.27 3.63
N ARG A 89 -12.21 -13.53 3.65
CA ARG A 89 -11.43 -14.65 4.22
C ARG A 89 -10.04 -14.77 3.58
N LYS A 90 -9.96 -14.75 2.24
CA LYS A 90 -8.67 -14.79 1.54
C LYS A 90 -7.79 -13.60 1.85
N ILE A 91 -8.35 -12.39 1.89
CA ILE A 91 -7.60 -11.17 2.23
C ILE A 91 -7.05 -11.27 3.65
N GLN A 92 -7.85 -11.73 4.62
CA GLN A 92 -7.36 -11.92 6.00
C GLN A 92 -6.25 -12.98 6.08
N GLN A 93 -6.28 -14.02 5.25
CA GLN A 93 -5.19 -15.01 5.15
C GLN A 93 -3.90 -14.45 4.52
N LEU A 94 -4.02 -13.40 3.70
CA LEU A 94 -2.87 -12.71 3.09
C LEU A 94 -2.26 -11.67 4.03
N LYS A 95 -3.00 -11.22 5.04
CA LYS A 95 -2.42 -10.38 6.09
C LYS A 95 -1.48 -11.27 6.91
N PRO A 96 -0.17 -11.00 6.94
CA PRO A 96 0.70 -11.73 7.87
C PRO A 96 0.19 -11.55 9.30
N ASP A 97 0.56 -12.44 10.23
CA ASP A 97 0.31 -12.35 11.70
C ASP A 97 0.80 -11.04 12.35
N ARG A 98 1.29 -10.09 11.56
CA ARG A 98 1.58 -8.72 11.95
C ARG A 98 0.24 -8.00 12.07
N GLY A 99 -0.23 -7.99 13.31
CA GLY A 99 -1.44 -7.33 13.76
C GLY A 99 -1.65 -5.98 13.07
N THR A 100 -2.93 -5.75 12.77
CA THR A 100 -3.54 -4.42 12.72
C THR A 100 -2.67 -3.35 13.35
N ASP A 101 -2.17 -2.46 12.48
CA ASP A 101 -1.62 -1.11 12.69
C ASP A 101 -0.35 -0.96 11.85
N GLY A 102 -0.12 0.24 11.31
CA GLY A 102 0.77 0.54 10.18
C GLY A 102 2.05 -0.28 10.10
N HIS A 103 2.43 -0.68 8.88
CA HIS A 103 3.66 -1.42 8.54
C HIS A 103 4.75 -1.27 9.61
N ALA A 104 4.80 -2.20 10.57
CA ALA A 104 5.89 -2.22 11.53
C ALA A 104 7.16 -2.44 10.70
N MET A 105 7.99 -1.38 10.56
CA MET A 105 9.23 -1.47 9.81
C MET A 105 10.03 -2.62 10.41
N THR A 106 10.30 -3.63 9.60
CA THR A 106 11.20 -4.70 9.99
C THR A 106 12.62 -4.17 10.08
N ALA A 107 13.51 -4.90 10.76
CA ALA A 107 14.94 -4.57 10.75
C ALA A 107 15.48 -4.44 9.31
N GLN A 108 15.00 -5.30 8.40
CA GLN A 108 15.32 -5.25 6.98
C GLN A 108 14.87 -3.93 6.32
N ASP A 109 13.66 -3.46 6.63
CA ASP A 109 13.13 -2.21 6.07
C ASP A 109 13.93 -0.99 6.56
N ILE A 110 14.40 -1.03 7.81
CA ILE A 110 15.26 0.01 8.39
C ILE A 110 16.64 0.00 7.71
N GLU A 111 17.23 -1.17 7.50
CA GLU A 111 18.50 -1.32 6.77
C GLU A 111 18.40 -0.76 5.35
N ASP A 112 17.35 -1.11 4.61
CA ASP A 112 17.10 -0.63 3.26
C ASP A 112 16.92 0.89 3.21
N ALA A 113 16.24 1.47 4.21
CA ALA A 113 16.08 2.91 4.33
C ALA A 113 17.42 3.62 4.56
N ILE A 114 18.28 3.05 5.41
CA ILE A 114 19.63 3.59 5.69
C ILE A 114 20.52 3.52 4.44
N VAL A 115 20.47 2.42 3.67
CA VAL A 115 21.21 2.26 2.42
C VAL A 115 20.76 3.30 1.38
N LYS A 116 19.45 3.53 1.26
CA LYS A 116 18.90 4.56 0.36
C LYS A 116 19.30 5.98 0.78
N LEU A 117 19.28 6.27 2.08
CA LEU A 117 19.70 7.57 2.62
C LEU A 117 21.15 7.88 2.26
N ARG A 118 22.05 6.89 2.40
CA ARG A 118 23.47 7.01 2.00
C ARG A 118 23.64 7.45 0.54
N GLY A 119 22.78 6.96 -0.36
CA GLY A 119 22.85 7.28 -1.79
C GLY A 119 22.24 8.62 -2.17
N ARG A 120 21.34 9.19 -1.36
CA ARG A 120 20.62 10.43 -1.66
C ARG A 120 21.17 11.66 -0.92
N ASP A 121 21.54 11.49 0.33
CA ASP A 121 21.92 12.60 1.20
C ASP A 121 23.04 12.17 2.17
N GLY A 122 24.28 12.42 1.73
CA GLY A 122 25.48 12.05 2.50
C GLY A 122 25.68 12.88 3.76
N GLU A 123 25.00 14.02 3.91
CA GLU A 123 25.05 14.82 5.14
C GLU A 123 24.09 14.25 6.18
N GLN A 124 22.83 14.03 5.81
CA GLN A 124 21.85 13.38 6.68
C GLN A 124 22.28 11.96 7.07
N PHE A 125 22.90 11.21 6.16
CA PHE A 125 23.46 9.89 6.49
C PHE A 125 24.56 9.98 7.56
N ARG A 126 25.45 10.98 7.49
CA ARG A 126 26.49 11.19 8.51
C ARG A 126 25.89 11.56 9.87
N GLN A 127 24.96 12.49 9.89
CA GLN A 127 24.26 12.89 11.11
C GLN A 127 23.49 11.73 11.75
N LEU A 128 22.86 10.88 10.93
CA LEU A 128 22.21 9.65 11.41
C LEU A 128 23.26 8.68 11.97
N GLY A 129 24.40 8.51 11.32
CA GLY A 129 25.50 7.65 11.76
C GLY A 129 26.11 8.04 13.12
N GLU A 130 26.04 9.32 13.51
CA GLU A 130 26.46 9.78 14.84
C GLU A 130 25.39 9.50 15.92
N ARG A 131 24.11 9.52 15.54
CA ARG A 131 22.97 9.37 16.46
C ARG A 131 22.51 7.93 16.66
N LEU A 132 22.71 7.07 15.67
CA LEU A 132 22.23 5.68 15.69
C LEU A 132 22.98 4.77 16.67
N PRO A 133 24.33 4.81 16.78
CA PRO A 133 25.08 3.93 17.68
C PRO A 133 24.64 3.98 19.15
N PRO A 134 24.43 5.15 19.79
CA PRO A 134 23.97 5.17 21.18
C PRO A 134 22.55 4.62 21.35
N LEU A 135 21.68 4.73 20.33
CA LEU A 135 20.32 4.19 20.38
C LEU A 135 20.30 2.66 20.29
N LEU A 136 21.19 2.07 19.48
CA LEU A 136 21.32 0.62 19.35
C LEU A 136 21.94 -0.02 20.61
N LEU A 137 22.82 0.71 21.29
CA LEU A 137 23.51 0.24 22.49
C LEU A 137 22.72 0.46 23.80
N GLN A 138 21.70 1.32 23.80
CA GLN A 138 20.80 1.54 24.96
C GLN A 138 19.67 0.52 25.08
N SER A 139 19.53 -0.41 24.11
CA SER A 139 18.48 -1.43 24.10
C SER A 139 18.87 -2.63 24.99
N GLY A 140 19.07 -2.36 26.28
CA GLY A 140 19.45 -3.32 27.30
C GLY A 140 19.20 -2.78 28.70
N ALA A 141 17.93 -2.53 29.03
CA ALA A 141 17.40 -2.40 30.39
C ALA A 141 15.95 -2.91 30.41
#